data_AF-A0AAN7TWT0-F1
#
_entry.id   AF-A0AAN7TWT0-F1
#
_cell.length_a   1.000
_cell.length_b   1.000
_cell.length_c   1.000
_cell.angle_alpha   90.00
_cell.angle_beta   90.00
_cell.angle_gamma   90.00
#
_symmetry.space_group_name_H-M   'P 1'
#
loop_
_entity.id
_entity.type
_entity.pdbx_description
1 polymer ?
#
loop_
_entity_poly.entity_id
_entity_poly.type
_entity_poly.pdbx_seq_one_letter_code
_entity_poly.pdbx_strand_id
1 'polypeptide(L)'
;MSNNIKHKNKDEEIQFKENEKEFLKSLERSEPIGKGLKYLLPHERQLLDSGELKNITHRGSSSVWLESLSSVPPEGKINVYRPMGDLEIIFLVENGFLPNTQPYQAIIEGSNGRQYANKYLTGKKWTDTNPSTIVEFTCPIELIEHCKSIQTKIEDGAISIGLGNKAGNTLPFFNDSLKSTQTTFRIVKIKREIPKK
;
A
#
# COMPACT_ATOMS: atom_id res chain seq x y z
N MET A 1 9.39 26.64 -13.78
CA MET A 1 9.47 25.52 -12.82
C MET A 1 8.51 25.66 -11.62
N SER A 2 8.24 26.87 -11.10
CA SER A 2 7.41 27.07 -9.89
C SER A 2 5.91 26.72 -10.03
N ASN A 3 5.29 26.89 -11.21
CA ASN A 3 3.87 26.56 -11.41
C ASN A 3 3.58 25.04 -11.43
N ASN A 4 4.52 24.22 -11.92
CA ASN A 4 4.31 22.77 -12.06
C ASN A 4 4.31 22.06 -10.69
N ILE A 5 5.14 22.55 -9.76
CA ILE A 5 5.20 22.05 -8.37
C ILE A 5 3.91 22.41 -7.62
N LYS A 6 3.41 23.65 -7.79
CA LYS A 6 2.15 24.08 -7.16
C LYS A 6 0.94 23.28 -7.64
N HIS A 7 0.88 22.94 -8.94
CA HIS A 7 -0.20 22.09 -9.47
C HIS A 7 -0.10 20.65 -8.96
N LYS A 8 1.09 20.03 -8.98
CA LYS A 8 1.31 18.68 -8.44
C LYS A 8 0.89 18.57 -6.96
N ASN A 9 1.24 19.55 -6.14
CA ASN A 9 0.86 19.58 -4.73
C ASN A 9 -0.65 19.72 -4.52
N LYS A 10 -1.34 20.48 -5.37
CA LYS A 10 -2.79 20.66 -5.30
C LYS A 10 -3.55 19.38 -5.67
N ASP A 11 -3.11 18.70 -6.72
CA ASP A 11 -3.72 17.43 -7.16
C ASP A 11 -3.51 16.33 -6.12
N GLU A 12 -2.32 16.27 -5.51
CA GLU A 12 -2.02 15.33 -4.42
C GLU A 12 -2.89 15.58 -3.17
N GLU A 13 -3.11 16.85 -2.81
CA GLU A 13 -3.99 17.24 -1.70
C GLU A 13 -5.46 16.84 -1.96
N ILE A 14 -5.94 17.07 -3.19
CA ILE A 14 -7.29 16.65 -3.60
C ILE A 14 -7.43 15.14 -3.44
N GLN A 15 -6.48 14.37 -3.97
CA GLN A 15 -6.55 12.92 -3.92
C GLN A 15 -6.46 12.38 -2.49
N PHE A 16 -5.63 13.00 -1.66
CA PHE A 16 -5.52 12.64 -0.26
C PHE A 16 -6.86 12.82 0.46
N LYS A 17 -7.54 13.96 0.24
CA LYS A 17 -8.88 14.23 0.80
C LYS A 17 -9.95 13.28 0.27
N GLU A 18 -9.86 12.87 -0.99
CA GLU A 18 -10.77 11.86 -1.54
C GLU A 18 -10.60 10.50 -0.86
N ASN A 19 -9.36 10.05 -0.67
CA ASN A 19 -9.05 8.82 0.07
C ASN A 19 -9.58 8.88 1.51
N GLU A 20 -9.40 10.02 2.17
CA GLU A 20 -9.90 10.24 3.52
C GLU A 20 -11.43 10.18 3.57
N LYS A 21 -12.12 10.83 2.64
CA LYS A 21 -13.58 10.80 2.53
C LYS A 21 -14.11 9.38 2.31
N GLU A 22 -13.47 8.59 1.45
CA GLU A 22 -13.85 7.19 1.21
C GLU A 22 -13.66 6.33 2.47
N PHE A 23 -12.54 6.52 3.18
CA PHE A 23 -12.27 5.84 4.44
C PHE A 23 -13.34 6.16 5.49
N LEU A 24 -13.63 7.45 5.72
CA LEU A 24 -14.62 7.88 6.72
C LEU A 24 -16.01 7.34 6.41
N LYS A 25 -16.41 7.36 5.13
CA LYS A 25 -17.68 6.78 4.68
C LYS A 25 -17.75 5.26 4.91
N SER A 26 -16.62 4.55 4.73
CA SER A 26 -16.55 3.11 4.97
C SER A 26 -16.60 2.79 6.46
N LEU A 27 -15.93 3.61 7.28
CA LEU A 27 -15.94 3.51 8.73
C LEU A 27 -17.34 3.72 9.32
N GLU A 28 -18.07 4.73 8.84
CA GLU A 28 -19.46 5.02 9.25
C GLU A 28 -20.41 3.84 8.98
N ARG A 29 -20.16 3.09 7.90
CA ARG A 29 -20.97 1.94 7.47
C ARG A 29 -20.50 0.62 8.06
N SER A 30 -19.44 0.63 8.86
CA SER A 30 -18.83 -0.58 9.38
C SER A 30 -19.73 -1.24 10.44
N GLU A 31 -19.74 -2.57 10.43
CA GLU A 31 -20.37 -3.39 11.45
C GLU A 31 -19.32 -4.21 12.20
N PRO A 32 -19.57 -4.65 13.44
CA PRO A 32 -18.62 -5.48 14.19
C PRO A 32 -18.14 -6.70 13.38
N ILE A 33 -16.82 -6.93 13.35
CA ILE A 33 -16.19 -8.01 12.55
C ILE A 33 -16.75 -9.40 12.87
N GLY A 34 -17.14 -9.64 14.14
CA GLY A 34 -17.72 -10.90 14.59
C GLY A 34 -16.82 -12.11 14.27
N LYS A 35 -17.37 -13.12 13.59
CA LYS A 35 -16.66 -14.37 13.24
C LYS A 35 -15.52 -14.17 12.23
N GLY A 36 -15.46 -13.01 11.57
CA GLY A 36 -14.37 -12.67 10.64
C GLY A 36 -12.99 -12.61 11.33
N LEU A 37 -12.97 -12.32 12.63
CA LEU A 37 -11.75 -12.12 13.41
C LEU A 37 -10.79 -13.31 13.38
N LYS A 38 -11.30 -14.54 13.24
CA LYS A 38 -10.49 -15.76 13.22
C LYS A 38 -9.69 -15.96 11.92
N TYR A 39 -9.96 -15.17 10.88
CA TYR A 39 -9.28 -15.23 9.59
C TYR A 39 -8.17 -14.18 9.46
N LEU A 40 -8.00 -13.31 10.46
CA LEU A 40 -6.88 -12.37 10.50
C LEU A 40 -5.58 -13.13 10.84
N LEU A 41 -4.48 -12.75 10.20
CA LEU A 41 -3.15 -13.19 10.60
C LEU A 41 -2.73 -12.53 11.92
N PRO A 42 -1.76 -13.09 12.66
CA PRO A 42 -1.36 -12.55 13.97
C PRO A 42 -0.99 -11.06 13.96
N HIS A 43 -0.18 -10.62 12.99
CA HIS A 43 0.23 -9.21 12.88
C HIS A 43 -0.94 -8.29 12.52
N GLU A 44 -1.89 -8.76 11.71
CA GLU A 44 -3.09 -7.99 11.34
C GLU A 44 -4.02 -7.80 12.54
N ARG A 45 -4.13 -8.85 13.37
CA ARG A 45 -4.90 -8.79 14.60
C ARG A 45 -4.29 -7.80 15.58
N GLN A 46 -2.96 -7.81 15.72
CA GLN A 46 -2.24 -6.84 16.54
C GLN A 46 -2.51 -5.40 16.07
N LEU A 47 -2.44 -5.13 14.77
CA LEU A 47 -2.71 -3.80 14.20
C LEU A 47 -4.17 -3.35 14.43
N LEU A 48 -5.12 -4.27 14.40
CA LEU A 48 -6.51 -3.98 14.74
C LEU A 48 -6.66 -3.67 16.23
N ASP A 49 -6.08 -4.51 17.09
CA ASP A 49 -6.20 -4.38 18.55
C ASP A 49 -5.46 -3.13 19.07
N SER A 50 -4.34 -2.73 18.45
CA SER A 50 -3.63 -1.46 18.73
C SER A 50 -4.36 -0.23 18.19
N GLY A 51 -5.31 -0.42 17.29
CA GLY A 51 -6.09 0.63 16.66
C GLY A 51 -5.37 1.32 15.50
N GLU A 52 -4.20 0.84 15.07
CA GLU A 52 -3.48 1.28 13.87
C GLU A 52 -4.27 1.02 12.59
N LEU A 53 -5.02 -0.09 12.56
CA LEU A 53 -6.04 -0.39 11.57
C LEU A 53 -7.43 -0.31 12.18
N LYS A 54 -8.38 0.21 11.41
CA LYS A 54 -9.80 0.23 11.77
C LYS A 54 -10.57 -0.80 10.95
N ASN A 55 -11.56 -1.40 11.57
CA ASN A 55 -12.55 -2.20 10.86
C ASN A 55 -13.41 -1.29 9.97
N ILE A 56 -13.47 -1.62 8.69
CA ILE A 56 -14.37 -0.98 7.71
C ILE A 56 -15.29 -1.99 7.02
N THR A 57 -15.46 -3.18 7.61
CA THR A 57 -16.30 -4.25 7.08
C THR A 57 -17.76 -3.85 7.19
N HIS A 58 -18.47 -3.75 6.06
CA HIS A 58 -19.90 -3.42 6.02
C HIS A 58 -20.78 -4.68 6.10
N ARG A 59 -22.08 -4.48 6.39
CA ARG A 59 -23.09 -5.55 6.41
C ARG A 59 -23.10 -6.34 5.12
N GLY A 60 -23.03 -7.67 5.22
CA GLY A 60 -23.13 -8.56 4.06
C GLY A 60 -21.84 -8.68 3.24
N SER A 61 -20.73 -8.10 3.70
CA SER A 61 -19.43 -8.30 3.05
C SER A 61 -18.99 -9.76 3.08
N SER A 62 -18.45 -10.25 1.96
CA SER A 62 -17.83 -11.57 1.85
C SER A 62 -16.36 -11.59 2.32
N SER A 63 -15.86 -10.47 2.86
CA SER A 63 -14.49 -10.34 3.32
C SER A 63 -14.44 -9.42 4.54
N VAL A 64 -13.48 -9.65 5.43
CA VAL A 64 -13.08 -8.66 6.43
C VAL A 64 -12.22 -7.60 5.74
N TRP A 65 -12.52 -6.34 6.02
CA TRP A 65 -11.79 -5.19 5.52
C TRP A 65 -11.26 -4.38 6.69
N LEU A 66 -9.95 -4.21 6.73
CA LEU A 66 -9.27 -3.34 7.69
C LEU A 66 -8.55 -2.24 6.91
N GLU A 67 -8.57 -1.01 7.43
CA GLU A 67 -7.95 0.13 6.75
C GLU A 67 -7.44 1.19 7.74
N SER A 68 -6.38 1.88 7.34
CA SER A 68 -5.91 3.12 7.94
C SER A 68 -5.78 4.19 6.85
N LEU A 69 -5.96 5.46 7.26
CA LEU A 69 -5.64 6.61 6.44
C LEU A 69 -4.15 6.61 6.10
N SER A 70 -3.81 7.07 4.90
CA SER A 70 -2.42 7.31 4.51
C SER A 70 -1.75 8.36 5.38
N SER A 71 -0.43 8.24 5.58
CA SER A 71 0.32 9.20 6.38
C SER A 71 0.66 10.42 5.53
N VAL A 72 0.96 11.53 6.19
CA VAL A 72 1.60 12.67 5.50
C VAL A 72 3.11 12.43 5.57
N PRO A 73 3.80 12.28 4.43
CA PRO A 73 5.24 12.05 4.44
C PRO A 73 5.97 13.30 4.98
N PRO A 74 7.02 13.16 5.79
CA PRO A 74 7.88 14.27 6.20
C PRO A 74 8.55 14.96 5.00
N GLU A 75 9.07 16.17 5.21
CA GLU A 75 9.86 16.88 4.20
C GLU A 75 11.05 16.02 3.72
N GLY A 76 11.30 16.03 2.40
CA GLY A 76 12.32 15.21 1.76
C GLY A 76 11.95 13.73 1.57
N LYS A 77 10.76 13.31 2.02
CA LYS A 77 10.22 11.97 1.82
C LYS A 77 8.94 11.96 0.99
N ILE A 78 8.61 10.79 0.46
CA ILE A 78 7.38 10.53 -0.29
C ILE A 78 6.80 9.18 0.11
N ASN A 79 5.48 9.06 -0.01
CA ASN A 79 4.78 7.80 0.19
C ASN A 79 4.63 7.05 -1.14
N VAL A 80 4.94 5.76 -1.12
CA VAL A 80 4.71 4.83 -2.21
C VAL A 80 3.95 3.61 -1.69
N TYR A 81 3.14 3.00 -2.54
CA TYR A 81 2.23 1.93 -2.15
C TYR A 81 2.54 0.65 -2.90
N ARG A 82 2.38 -0.49 -2.23
CA ARG A 82 2.56 -1.80 -2.86
C ARG A 82 1.47 -2.76 -2.40
N PRO A 83 0.70 -3.34 -3.34
CA PRO A 83 -0.15 -4.49 -3.05
C PRO A 83 0.73 -5.74 -2.88
N MET A 84 0.46 -6.54 -1.85
CA MET A 84 1.22 -7.74 -1.50
C MET A 84 0.31 -8.91 -1.18
N GLY A 85 0.78 -10.11 -1.52
CA GLY A 85 0.22 -11.37 -1.03
C GLY A 85 0.82 -11.78 0.33
N ASP A 86 0.26 -12.83 0.93
CA ASP A 86 0.55 -13.23 2.32
C ASP A 86 2.02 -13.58 2.56
N LEU A 87 2.64 -14.35 1.66
CA LEU A 87 4.04 -14.73 1.81
C LEU A 87 4.99 -13.52 1.78
N GLU A 88 4.66 -12.52 0.96
CA GLU A 88 5.47 -11.32 0.83
C GLU A 88 5.36 -10.44 2.07
N ILE A 89 4.14 -10.24 2.59
CA ILE A 89 3.95 -9.42 3.80
C ILE A 89 4.54 -10.10 5.03
N ILE A 90 4.42 -11.43 5.17
CA ILE A 90 5.05 -12.18 6.25
C ILE A 90 6.56 -11.97 6.21
N PHE A 91 7.18 -12.13 5.03
CA PHE A 91 8.61 -11.89 4.88
C PHE A 91 9.00 -10.46 5.26
N LEU A 92 8.27 -9.45 4.76
CA LEU A 92 8.55 -8.04 5.07
C LEU A 92 8.45 -7.74 6.56
N VAL A 93 7.43 -8.25 7.25
CA VAL A 93 7.23 -8.05 8.68
C VAL A 93 8.34 -8.74 9.50
N GLU A 94 8.76 -9.94 9.10
CA GLU A 94 9.79 -10.70 9.81
C GLU A 94 11.21 -10.18 9.57
N ASN A 95 11.50 -9.67 8.38
CA ASN A 95 12.87 -9.34 7.95
C ASN A 95 13.13 -7.84 7.80
N GLY A 96 12.09 -7.01 7.73
CA GLY A 96 12.20 -5.56 7.54
C GLY A 96 12.59 -5.13 6.12
N PHE A 97 12.64 -6.04 5.14
CA PHE A 97 12.92 -5.74 3.74
C PHE A 97 12.12 -6.64 2.78
N LEU A 98 12.05 -6.27 1.50
CA LEU A 98 11.27 -7.01 0.50
C LEU A 98 12.00 -8.25 -0.03
N PRO A 99 11.32 -9.38 -0.26
CA PRO A 99 11.93 -10.58 -0.81
C PRO A 99 12.31 -10.39 -2.28
N ASN A 100 13.48 -10.90 -2.69
CA ASN A 100 13.92 -10.93 -4.09
C ASN A 100 13.43 -12.19 -4.82
N THR A 101 12.15 -12.50 -4.71
CA THR A 101 11.57 -13.74 -5.26
C THR A 101 10.64 -13.51 -6.44
N GLN A 102 10.20 -12.27 -6.65
CA GLN A 102 9.24 -11.94 -7.70
C GLN A 102 9.94 -11.18 -8.84
N PRO A 103 9.84 -11.65 -10.10
CA PRO A 103 10.51 -10.99 -11.23
C PRO A 103 9.88 -9.64 -11.58
N TYR A 104 8.58 -9.50 -11.33
CA TYR A 104 7.82 -8.27 -11.51
C TYR A 104 7.36 -7.76 -10.14
N GLN A 105 8.13 -6.81 -9.60
CA GLN A 105 7.76 -6.06 -8.41
C GLN A 105 7.68 -4.59 -8.79
N ALA A 106 6.72 -3.88 -8.20
CA ALA A 106 6.57 -2.45 -8.37
C ALA A 106 6.07 -1.78 -7.08
N ILE A 107 6.39 -0.51 -6.95
CA ILE A 107 5.84 0.44 -5.98
C ILE A 107 5.16 1.57 -6.75
N ILE A 108 4.10 2.14 -6.20
CA ILE A 108 3.30 3.15 -6.89
C ILE A 108 3.30 4.45 -6.10
N GLU A 109 3.69 5.55 -6.75
CA GLU A 109 3.92 6.85 -6.12
C GLU A 109 2.63 7.58 -5.72
N GLY A 110 2.66 8.17 -4.52
CA GLY A 110 1.74 9.23 -4.08
C GLY A 110 0.31 8.76 -3.82
N SER A 111 -0.56 9.71 -3.49
CA SER A 111 -1.98 9.45 -3.17
C SER A 111 -2.74 8.70 -4.27
N ASN A 112 -2.40 8.92 -5.55
CA ASN A 112 -2.93 8.12 -6.66
C ASN A 112 -2.48 6.66 -6.60
N GLY A 113 -1.24 6.40 -6.15
CA GLY A 113 -0.73 5.07 -5.90
C GLY A 113 -1.54 4.29 -4.88
N ARG A 114 -2.09 4.95 -3.86
CA ARG A 114 -3.01 4.30 -2.90
C ARG A 114 -4.27 3.79 -3.58
N GLN A 115 -4.93 4.63 -4.37
CA GLN A 115 -6.15 4.23 -5.09
C GLN A 115 -5.89 3.16 -6.14
N TYR A 116 -4.76 3.27 -6.82
CA TYR A 116 -4.33 2.28 -7.77
C TYR A 116 -4.08 0.92 -7.09
N ALA A 117 -3.39 0.88 -5.95
CA ALA A 117 -3.16 -0.33 -5.17
C ALA A 117 -4.48 -0.98 -4.70
N ASN A 118 -5.50 -0.17 -4.35
CA ASN A 118 -6.83 -0.68 -3.98
C ASN A 118 -7.49 -1.54 -5.08
N LYS A 119 -7.15 -1.32 -6.35
CA LYS A 119 -7.70 -2.10 -7.47
C LYS A 119 -7.33 -3.58 -7.40
N TYR A 120 -6.17 -3.91 -6.82
CA TYR A 120 -5.73 -5.30 -6.67
C TYR A 120 -6.60 -6.07 -5.66
N LEU A 121 -6.89 -5.46 -4.50
CA LEU A 121 -7.72 -6.10 -3.47
C LEU A 121 -9.19 -6.22 -3.91
N THR A 122 -9.67 -5.28 -4.73
CA THR A 122 -11.06 -5.24 -5.22
C THR A 122 -11.30 -6.06 -6.49
N GLY A 123 -10.26 -6.71 -7.03
CA GLY A 123 -10.37 -7.54 -8.25
C GLY A 123 -10.47 -6.74 -9.56
N LYS A 124 -10.30 -5.42 -9.51
CA LYS A 124 -10.22 -4.56 -10.71
C LYS A 124 -8.87 -4.65 -11.42
N LYS A 125 -7.84 -5.14 -10.72
CA LYS A 125 -6.53 -5.48 -11.28
C LYS A 125 -6.10 -6.85 -10.76
N TRP A 126 -5.49 -7.65 -11.62
CA TRP A 126 -5.10 -9.03 -11.30
C TRP A 126 -3.59 -9.20 -11.36
N THR A 127 -3.06 -10.04 -10.48
CA THR A 127 -1.71 -10.58 -10.51
C THR A 127 -1.73 -11.96 -9.84
N ASP A 128 -0.79 -12.81 -10.22
CA ASP A 128 -0.57 -14.16 -9.71
C ASP A 128 -0.31 -14.26 -8.20
N THR A 129 0.22 -13.21 -7.57
CA THR A 129 0.51 -13.17 -6.12
C THR A 129 -0.73 -13.00 -5.23
N ASN A 130 -1.93 -12.89 -5.82
CA ASN A 130 -3.22 -12.72 -5.12
C ASN A 130 -3.18 -11.71 -3.95
N PRO A 131 -2.93 -10.42 -4.21
CA PRO A 131 -2.73 -9.45 -3.14
C PRO A 131 -3.94 -9.31 -2.22
N SER A 132 -3.68 -9.45 -0.92
CA SER A 132 -4.64 -9.29 0.18
C SER A 132 -4.36 -8.02 0.99
N THR A 133 -3.17 -7.45 0.85
CA THR A 133 -2.64 -6.39 1.71
C THR A 133 -2.08 -5.24 0.88
N ILE A 134 -2.23 -4.01 1.35
CA ILE A 134 -1.54 -2.83 0.80
C ILE A 134 -0.61 -2.29 1.88
N VAL A 135 0.64 -2.13 1.51
CA VAL A 135 1.69 -1.52 2.32
C VAL A 135 1.99 -0.13 1.80
N GLU A 136 2.08 0.83 2.71
CA GLU A 136 2.61 2.17 2.47
C GLU A 136 4.06 2.20 2.94
N PHE A 137 4.94 2.71 2.08
CA PHE A 137 6.34 2.97 2.38
C PHE A 137 6.58 4.47 2.37
N THR A 138 7.25 4.99 3.39
CA THR A 138 7.71 6.38 3.45
C THR A 138 9.21 6.39 3.20
N CYS A 139 9.62 6.95 2.07
CA CYS A 139 10.97 6.79 1.52
C CYS A 139 11.58 8.13 1.09
N PRO A 140 12.92 8.26 1.04
CA PRO A 140 13.57 9.45 0.52
C PRO A 140 13.14 9.74 -0.92
N ILE A 141 12.88 11.02 -1.25
CA ILE A 141 12.52 11.42 -2.61
C ILE A 141 13.62 11.03 -3.60
N GLU A 142 14.89 11.23 -3.22
CA GLU A 142 16.05 10.92 -4.07
C GLU A 142 16.10 9.46 -4.50
N LEU A 143 15.76 8.53 -3.59
CA LEU A 143 15.66 7.10 -3.90
C LEU A 143 14.58 6.85 -4.95
N ILE A 144 13.41 7.47 -4.79
CA ILE A 144 12.29 7.29 -5.69
C ILE A 144 12.54 7.91 -7.06
N GLU A 145 13.18 9.08 -7.13
CA GLU A 145 13.65 9.67 -8.39
C GLU A 145 14.71 8.79 -9.07
N HIS A 146 15.63 8.22 -8.31
CA HIS A 146 16.61 7.26 -8.84
C HIS A 146 15.90 6.04 -9.45
N CYS A 147 14.99 5.39 -8.73
CA CYS A 147 14.25 4.24 -9.25
C CYS A 147 13.40 4.59 -10.49
N LYS A 148 12.76 5.77 -10.50
CA LYS A 148 11.99 6.27 -11.65
C LYS A 148 12.83 6.47 -12.90
N SER A 149 14.07 6.95 -12.73
CA SER A 149 15.00 7.18 -13.84
C SER A 149 15.37 5.88 -14.57
N ILE A 150 15.27 4.74 -13.88
CA ILE A 150 15.59 3.42 -14.44
C ILE A 150 14.37 2.81 -15.11
N GLN A 151 13.24 2.70 -14.40
CA GLN A 151 12.01 2.20 -14.99
C GLN A 151 10.77 2.78 -14.30
N THR A 152 9.94 3.44 -15.10
CA THR A 152 8.62 3.93 -14.68
C THR A 152 7.57 3.67 -15.75
N LYS A 153 6.32 3.55 -15.33
CA LYS A 153 5.14 3.39 -16.17
C LYS A 153 3.99 4.18 -15.59
N ILE A 154 3.26 4.90 -16.44
CA ILE A 154 2.03 5.57 -16.04
C ILE A 154 0.88 4.56 -16.17
N GLU A 155 0.14 4.32 -15.09
CA GLU A 155 -0.97 3.38 -15.04
C GLU A 155 -2.17 4.00 -14.30
N ASP A 156 -3.28 4.21 -15.01
CA ASP A 156 -4.53 4.78 -14.47
C ASP A 156 -4.33 6.04 -13.60
N GLY A 157 -3.50 6.99 -14.06
CA GLY A 157 -3.20 8.23 -13.35
C GLY A 157 -2.19 8.12 -12.22
N ALA A 158 -1.61 6.93 -12.00
CA ALA A 158 -0.55 6.70 -11.03
C ALA A 158 0.80 6.41 -11.70
N ILE A 159 1.91 6.69 -11.00
CA ILE A 159 3.27 6.41 -11.46
C ILE A 159 3.72 5.10 -10.80
N SER A 160 3.84 4.05 -11.60
CA SER A 160 4.28 2.71 -11.21
C SER A 160 5.78 2.57 -11.49
N ILE A 161 6.56 2.19 -10.48
CA ILE A 161 8.01 2.14 -10.52
C ILE A 161 8.44 0.69 -10.35
N GLY A 162 9.23 0.19 -11.30
CA GLY A 162 9.69 -1.20 -11.28
C GLY A 162 10.81 -1.43 -10.26
N LEU A 163 10.68 -2.47 -9.45
CA LEU A 163 11.71 -2.99 -8.54
C LEU A 163 12.37 -4.29 -9.02
N GLY A 164 11.57 -5.23 -9.56
CA GLY A 164 12.01 -6.61 -9.83
C GLY A 164 13.07 -6.69 -10.93
N ASN A 165 13.77 -7.83 -11.06
CA ASN A 165 14.83 -7.99 -12.06
C ASN A 165 14.35 -7.88 -13.52
N LYS A 166 13.06 -8.14 -13.80
CA LYS A 166 12.40 -7.91 -15.10
C LYS A 166 11.67 -6.56 -15.16
N ALA A 167 11.78 -5.76 -14.10
CA ALA A 167 11.14 -4.46 -13.93
C ALA A 167 12.11 -3.50 -13.24
N GLY A 168 13.15 -3.06 -13.95
CA GLY A 168 14.07 -2.00 -13.52
C GLY A 168 15.22 -2.48 -12.64
N ASN A 169 15.10 -3.65 -12.00
CA ASN A 169 16.13 -4.23 -11.13
C ASN A 169 16.59 -3.26 -10.02
N THR A 170 15.67 -2.42 -9.51
CA THR A 170 15.96 -1.38 -8.51
C THR A 170 15.72 -1.85 -7.07
N LEU A 171 15.25 -3.09 -6.89
CA LEU A 171 15.03 -3.71 -5.58
C LEU A 171 16.26 -3.62 -4.64
N PRO A 172 17.52 -3.80 -5.09
CA PRO A 172 18.67 -3.67 -4.20
C PRO A 172 18.74 -2.29 -3.51
N PHE A 173 18.59 -1.20 -4.27
CA PHE A 173 18.60 0.16 -3.71
C PHE A 173 17.45 0.39 -2.72
N PHE A 174 16.26 -0.12 -3.05
CA PHE A 174 15.10 0.00 -2.17
C PHE A 174 15.27 -0.78 -0.87
N ASN A 175 15.81 -2.00 -0.95
CA ASN A 175 16.08 -2.83 0.21
C ASN A 175 17.23 -2.28 1.07
N ASP A 176 18.25 -1.67 0.47
CA ASP A 176 19.32 -1.01 1.23
C ASP A 176 18.77 0.20 2.01
N SER A 177 17.82 0.94 1.45
CA SER A 177 17.11 2.01 2.16
C SER A 177 16.24 1.49 3.31
N LEU A 178 15.57 0.34 3.14
CA LEU A 178 14.81 -0.32 4.21
C LEU A 178 15.72 -0.79 5.34
N LYS A 179 16.80 -1.50 5.00
CA LYS A 179 17.78 -2.02 5.97
C LYS A 179 18.51 -0.90 6.73
N SER A 180 18.75 0.24 6.08
CA SER A 180 19.32 1.42 6.72
C SER A 180 18.29 2.31 7.42
N THR A 181 17.01 1.90 7.48
CA THR A 181 15.88 2.62 8.12
C THR A 181 15.56 3.99 7.53
N GLN A 182 16.13 4.34 6.38
CA GLN A 182 15.78 5.56 5.64
C GLN A 182 14.37 5.45 5.06
N THR A 183 13.99 4.25 4.62
CA THR A 183 12.62 3.88 4.30
C THR A 183 11.96 3.19 5.48
N THR A 184 10.76 3.60 5.84
CA THR A 184 9.88 2.90 6.80
C THR A 184 8.66 2.37 6.07
N PHE A 185 7.94 1.42 6.67
CA PHE A 185 6.71 0.89 6.11
C PHE A 185 5.62 0.71 7.16
N ARG A 186 4.37 0.66 6.71
CA ARG A 186 3.23 0.22 7.51
C ARG A 186 2.15 -0.39 6.63
N ILE A 187 1.38 -1.31 7.20
CA ILE A 187 0.21 -1.88 6.54
C ILE A 187 -0.93 -0.86 6.62
N VAL A 188 -1.57 -0.57 5.50
CA VAL A 188 -2.62 0.44 5.42
C VAL A 188 -3.98 -0.08 4.96
N LYS A 189 -4.03 -1.28 4.34
CA LYS A 189 -5.29 -1.93 3.99
C LYS A 189 -5.13 -3.44 3.93
N ILE A 190 -6.14 -4.16 4.41
CA ILE A 190 -6.20 -5.63 4.40
C ILE A 190 -7.59 -6.07 3.93
N LYS A 191 -7.60 -7.14 3.13
CA LYS A 191 -8.78 -7.92 2.76
C LYS A 191 -8.56 -9.38 3.15
N ARG A 192 -9.44 -9.95 3.97
CA ARG A 192 -9.47 -11.39 4.27
C ARG A 192 -10.79 -11.98 3.84
N GLU A 193 -10.77 -12.95 2.94
CA GLU A 193 -12.00 -13.63 2.53
C GLU A 193 -12.63 -14.38 3.71
N ILE A 194 -13.96 -14.35 3.78
CA ILE A 194 -14.73 -15.14 4.73
C ILE A 194 -15.25 -16.35 3.97
N PRO A 195 -14.70 -17.57 4.20
CA PRO A 195 -15.21 -18.79 3.59
C PRO A 195 -16.72 -18.91 3.77
N LYS A 196 -17.43 -19.10 2.66
CA LYS A 196 -18.85 -19.47 2.70
C LYS A 196 -18.93 -20.87 3.29
N LYS A 197 -19.80 -21.03 4.29
CA LYS A 197 -20.14 -22.35 4.84
C LYS A 197 -20.84 -23.20 3.79
#